data_AF-Q2GTI9-F1
#
_entry.id   AF-Q2GTI9-F1
#
_cell.length_a   1.000
_cell.length_b   1.000
_cell.length_c   1.000
_cell.angle_alpha   90.00
_cell.angle_beta   90.00
_cell.angle_gamma   90.00
#
_symmetry.space_group_name_H-M   'P 1'
#
loop_
_entity.id
_entity.type
_entity.pdbx_description
1 polymer ?
#
loop_
_entity_poly.entity_id
_entity_poly.type
_entity_poly.pdbx_seq_one_letter_code
_entity_poly.pdbx_strand_id
1 'polypeptide(L)'
;MVALDKYTGPPYYTRDVELRDGQGRLVVPILRVRQDFTLKNKTCSRTQSPLVVAYAITVHKSQGITLPKVVCDISEREFASGLSYVAVSRAWRLDGVMFDVPFDRSRVNRDPPTAAMQRKLADYERRWKAVARAAIPTKQRGSERYGELCVTTN
;
A
#
# COMPACT_ATOMS: atom_id res chain seq x y z
N MET A 1 20.37 -19.11 -14.93
CA MET A 1 19.19 -18.76 -15.77
C MET A 1 17.97 -19.25 -15.02
N VAL A 2 16.85 -18.54 -15.09
CA VAL A 2 15.62 -18.93 -14.36
C VAL A 2 14.47 -18.99 -15.36
N ALA A 3 13.76 -20.11 -15.35
CA ALA A 3 12.46 -20.24 -16.01
C ALA A 3 11.39 -19.67 -15.07
N LEU A 4 10.58 -18.75 -15.57
CA LEU A 4 9.50 -18.12 -14.80
C LEU A 4 8.17 -18.55 -15.41
N ASP A 5 7.35 -19.26 -14.64
CA ASP A 5 6.12 -19.92 -15.14
C ASP A 5 5.10 -18.96 -15.80
N LYS A 6 5.12 -17.68 -15.42
CA LYS A 6 4.17 -16.66 -15.91
C LYS A 6 4.85 -15.53 -16.68
N TYR A 7 6.09 -15.71 -17.12
CA TYR A 7 6.80 -14.66 -17.83
C TYR A 7 6.36 -14.59 -19.29
N THR A 8 5.69 -13.50 -19.65
CA THR A 8 5.22 -13.20 -21.02
C THR A 8 6.02 -12.07 -21.68
N GLY A 9 7.16 -11.70 -21.11
CA GLY A 9 8.04 -10.66 -21.64
C GLY A 9 8.94 -11.15 -22.77
N PRO A 10 9.69 -10.23 -23.41
CA PRO A 10 10.60 -10.59 -24.48
C PRO A 10 11.71 -11.52 -23.96
N PRO A 11 11.99 -12.64 -24.65
CA PRO A 11 13.08 -13.52 -24.24
C PRO A 11 14.43 -12.88 -24.50
N TYR A 12 15.44 -13.32 -23.74
CA TYR A 12 16.80 -12.87 -23.97
C TYR A 12 17.40 -13.66 -25.14
N TYR A 13 17.74 -12.98 -26.23
CA TYR A 13 18.35 -13.59 -27.41
C TYR A 13 19.86 -13.64 -27.26
N THR A 14 20.47 -14.77 -27.59
CA THR A 14 21.93 -14.84 -27.78
C THR A 14 22.18 -15.42 -29.16
N ARG A 15 22.80 -14.65 -30.06
CA ARG A 15 23.08 -15.06 -31.46
C ARG A 15 21.82 -15.51 -32.22
N ASP A 16 20.76 -14.70 -32.15
CA ASP A 16 19.46 -14.92 -32.83
C ASP A 16 18.70 -16.20 -32.42
N VAL A 17 19.12 -16.85 -31.33
CA VAL A 17 18.42 -17.99 -30.74
C VAL A 17 17.82 -17.57 -29.40
N GLU A 18 16.52 -17.86 -29.23
CA GLU A 18 15.84 -17.70 -27.96
C GLU A 18 16.43 -18.65 -26.92
N LEU A 19 16.81 -18.12 -25.77
CA LEU A 19 17.22 -18.97 -24.65
C LEU A 19 15.99 -19.71 -24.11
N ARG A 20 16.01 -21.03 -24.26
CA ARG A 20 14.99 -21.96 -23.75
C ARG A 20 15.62 -23.02 -22.84
N ASP A 21 14.86 -23.52 -21.88
CA ASP A 21 15.28 -24.69 -21.08
C ASP A 21 15.13 -26.00 -21.89
N GLY A 22 15.53 -27.13 -21.28
CA GLY A 22 15.35 -28.46 -21.89
C GLY A 22 13.90 -28.91 -22.08
N GLN A 23 12.93 -28.12 -21.63
CA GLN A 23 11.48 -28.32 -21.75
C GLN A 23 10.83 -27.26 -22.68
N GLY A 24 11.64 -26.45 -23.36
CA GLY A 24 11.19 -25.43 -24.31
C GLY A 24 10.64 -24.14 -23.69
N ARG A 25 10.75 -23.93 -22.37
CA ARG A 25 10.27 -22.71 -21.70
C ARG A 25 11.26 -21.56 -21.88
N LEU A 26 10.75 -20.34 -22.02
CA LEU A 26 11.59 -19.14 -22.10
C LEU A 26 12.38 -18.95 -20.80
N VAL A 27 13.69 -18.77 -20.92
CA VAL A 27 14.55 -18.47 -19.77
C VAL A 27 15.10 -17.05 -19.86
N VAL A 28 15.16 -16.38 -18.70
CA VAL A 28 15.72 -15.04 -18.59
C VAL A 28 17.00 -15.11 -17.73
N PRO A 29 18.12 -14.52 -18.18
CA PRO A 29 19.30 -14.39 -17.34
C PRO A 29 19.06 -13.33 -16.27
N ILE A 30 19.20 -13.71 -15.00
CA ILE A 30 19.21 -12.76 -13.90
C ILE A 30 20.65 -12.29 -13.71
N LEU A 31 20.92 -11.08 -14.20
CA LEU A 31 22.25 -10.50 -14.13
C LEU A 31 22.57 -10.04 -12.71
N ARG A 32 23.85 -10.16 -12.33
CA ARG A 32 24.34 -9.59 -11.07
C ARG A 32 24.39 -8.08 -11.22
N VAL A 33 23.86 -7.38 -10.23
CA VAL A 33 23.86 -5.92 -10.15
C VAL A 33 24.90 -5.50 -9.12
N ARG A 34 25.77 -4.55 -9.50
CA ARG A 34 26.67 -3.86 -8.57
C ARG A 34 25.99 -2.58 -8.07
N GLN A 35 25.93 -2.43 -6.76
CA GLN A 35 25.43 -1.23 -6.11
C GLN A 35 26.53 -0.65 -5.21
N ASP A 36 26.85 0.63 -5.41
CA ASP A 36 27.80 1.36 -4.58
C ASP A 36 27.03 2.17 -3.52
N PHE A 37 27.55 2.19 -2.29
CA PHE A 37 26.93 2.89 -1.15
C PHE A 37 27.99 3.36 -0.15
N THR A 38 27.69 4.45 0.56
CA THR A 38 28.60 5.02 1.57
C THR A 38 28.23 4.52 2.95
N LEU A 39 29.16 3.86 3.64
CA LEU A 39 29.00 3.41 5.02
C LEU A 39 30.07 4.09 5.88
N LYS A 40 29.66 4.89 6.88
CA LYS A 40 30.58 5.58 7.81
C LYS A 40 31.70 6.37 7.08
N ASN A 41 31.33 7.20 6.09
CA ASN A 41 32.24 7.96 5.23
C ASN A 41 33.22 7.12 4.38
N LYS A 42 32.99 5.82 4.22
CA LYS A 42 33.74 4.96 3.29
C LYS A 42 32.84 4.52 2.15
N THR A 43 33.35 4.60 0.92
CA THR A 43 32.67 4.07 -0.27
C THR A 43 32.84 2.55 -0.30
N CYS A 44 31.72 1.83 -0.31
CA CYS A 44 31.67 0.38 -0.41
C CYS A 44 30.85 -0.02 -1.64
N SER A 45 31.09 -1.23 -2.16
CA SER A 45 30.33 -1.79 -3.28
C SER A 45 29.84 -3.19 -2.96
N ARG A 46 28.64 -3.55 -3.44
CA ARG A 46 28.08 -4.89 -3.33
C ARG A 46 27.58 -5.36 -4.68
N THR A 47 28.07 -6.51 -5.12
CA THR A 47 27.61 -7.18 -6.35
C THR A 47 26.79 -8.40 -5.97
N GLN A 48 25.50 -8.38 -6.28
CA GLN A 48 24.57 -9.47 -5.97
C GLN A 48 23.54 -9.66 -7.07
N SER A 49 22.98 -10.86 -7.20
CA SER A 49 21.75 -11.03 -7.98
C SER A 49 20.60 -10.34 -7.23
N PRO A 50 19.71 -9.60 -7.93
CA PRO A 50 18.61 -8.85 -7.30
C PRO A 50 17.46 -9.80 -6.91
N LEU A 51 17.74 -10.77 -6.06
CA LEU A 51 16.80 -11.77 -5.59
C LEU A 51 16.74 -11.75 -4.07
N VAL A 52 15.53 -11.82 -3.53
CA VAL A 52 15.25 -11.89 -2.10
C VAL A 52 14.18 -12.95 -1.89
N VAL A 53 14.34 -13.77 -0.86
CA VAL A 53 13.30 -14.72 -0.45
C VAL A 53 12.08 -13.92 0.02
N ALA A 54 10.93 -14.15 -0.61
CA ALA A 54 9.72 -13.38 -0.38
C ALA A 54 8.62 -14.15 0.37
N TYR A 55 8.93 -15.34 0.91
CA TYR A 55 7.97 -16.11 1.71
C TYR A 55 7.70 -15.46 3.07
N ALA A 56 8.76 -14.94 3.69
CA ALA A 56 8.70 -14.15 4.91
C ALA A 56 9.34 -12.79 4.65
N ILE A 57 8.61 -11.72 4.92
CA ILE A 57 9.10 -10.35 4.81
C ILE A 57 8.74 -9.59 6.08
N THR A 58 9.55 -8.60 6.44
CA THR A 58 9.24 -7.76 7.58
C THR A 58 8.04 -6.87 7.29
N VAL A 59 7.28 -6.51 8.33
CA VAL A 59 6.10 -5.64 8.20
C VAL A 59 6.44 -4.34 7.47
N HIS A 60 7.60 -3.74 7.76
CA HIS A 60 8.09 -2.56 7.04
C HIS A 60 8.28 -2.78 5.55
N LYS A 61 8.81 -3.94 5.13
CA LYS A 61 8.99 -4.27 3.71
C LYS A 61 7.69 -4.64 3.00
N SER A 62 6.66 -5.03 3.76
CA SER A 62 5.33 -5.33 3.23
C SER A 62 4.47 -4.09 2.92
N GLN A 63 4.93 -2.88 3.30
CA GLN A 63 4.18 -1.65 3.07
C GLN A 63 3.83 -1.45 1.58
N GLY A 64 2.54 -1.28 1.29
CA GLY A 64 2.02 -1.13 -0.07
C GLY A 64 1.73 -2.45 -0.80
N ILE A 65 2.17 -3.59 -0.26
CA ILE A 65 1.86 -4.91 -0.82
C ILE A 65 0.49 -5.37 -0.31
N THR A 66 -0.31 -6.00 -1.18
CA THR A 66 -1.57 -6.66 -0.81
C THR A 66 -1.41 -8.15 -1.03
N LEU A 67 -1.75 -8.96 -0.03
CA LEU A 67 -1.58 -10.40 -0.02
C LEU A 67 -2.92 -11.10 0.23
N PRO A 68 -3.19 -12.26 -0.39
CA PRO A 68 -4.45 -12.98 -0.19
C PRO A 68 -4.53 -13.67 1.17
N LYS A 69 -3.39 -14.17 1.67
CA LYS A 69 -3.25 -14.82 2.97
C LYS A 69 -1.96 -14.34 3.62
N VAL A 70 -1.99 -14.09 4.92
CA VAL A 70 -0.86 -13.59 5.70
C VAL A 70 -0.86 -14.30 7.06
N VAL A 71 0.31 -14.80 7.44
CA VAL A 71 0.61 -15.22 8.80
C VAL A 71 1.43 -14.12 9.45
N CYS A 72 0.91 -13.56 10.54
CA CYS A 72 1.52 -12.44 11.25
C CYS A 72 2.04 -12.91 12.61
N ASP A 73 3.31 -12.66 12.88
CA ASP A 73 3.85 -12.68 14.24
C ASP A 73 3.98 -11.24 14.74
N ILE A 74 3.18 -10.91 15.76
CA ILE A 74 3.19 -9.62 16.46
C ILE A 74 3.38 -9.82 17.98
N SER A 75 4.06 -10.90 18.36
CA SER A 75 4.36 -11.24 19.75
C SER A 75 5.29 -10.24 20.43
N GLU A 76 6.25 -9.68 19.70
CA GLU A 76 7.18 -8.67 20.20
C GLU A 76 6.57 -7.26 20.15
N ARG A 77 7.06 -6.37 21.04
CA ARG A 77 6.59 -4.99 21.07
C ARG A 77 7.08 -4.28 19.81
N GLU A 78 6.15 -3.64 19.11
CA GLU A 78 6.46 -2.87 17.90
C GLU A 78 7.46 -1.74 18.21
N PHE A 79 8.48 -1.60 17.36
CA PHE A 79 9.44 -0.49 17.46
C PHE A 79 8.79 0.86 17.09
N ALA A 80 7.79 0.84 16.20
CA ALA A 80 7.05 2.01 15.78
C ALA A 80 5.55 1.74 15.86
N SER A 81 4.79 2.75 16.26
CA SER A 81 3.35 2.69 16.36
C SER A 81 2.68 2.42 15.02
N GLY A 82 1.74 1.48 14.99
CA GLY A 82 0.91 1.17 13.83
C GLY A 82 1.45 0.08 12.90
N LEU A 83 2.54 -0.62 13.24
CA LEU A 83 3.00 -1.78 12.48
C LEU A 83 2.03 -2.96 12.55
N SER A 84 1.36 -3.19 13.67
CA SER A 84 0.31 -4.20 13.83
C SER A 84 -0.83 -3.95 12.85
N TYR A 85 -1.22 -2.68 12.69
CA TYR A 85 -2.19 -2.28 11.68
C TYR A 85 -1.66 -2.49 10.26
N VAL A 86 -0.40 -2.11 9.99
CA VAL A 86 0.22 -2.34 8.68
C VAL A 86 0.23 -3.83 8.34
N ALA A 87 0.60 -4.71 9.27
CA ALA A 87 0.67 -6.15 9.07
C ALA A 87 -0.71 -6.74 8.71
N VAL A 88 -1.74 -6.42 9.51
CA VAL A 88 -3.09 -6.94 9.27
C VAL A 88 -3.71 -6.36 8.00
N SER A 89 -3.49 -5.07 7.72
CA SER A 89 -4.01 -4.40 6.50
C SER A 89 -3.37 -4.89 5.20
N ARG A 90 -2.36 -5.79 5.24
CA ARG A 90 -1.83 -6.44 4.03
C ARG A 90 -2.82 -7.45 3.48
N ALA A 91 -3.63 -8.06 4.34
CA ALA A 91 -4.70 -8.96 3.94
C ALA A 91 -5.95 -8.15 3.56
N TRP A 92 -6.55 -8.49 2.43
CA TRP A 92 -7.78 -7.85 1.94
C TRP A 92 -9.05 -8.49 2.52
N ARG A 93 -8.95 -9.68 3.12
CA ARG A 93 -10.04 -10.39 3.81
C ARG A 93 -9.58 -10.86 5.17
N LEU A 94 -10.49 -10.86 6.14
CA LEU A 94 -10.21 -11.31 7.51
C LEU A 94 -9.88 -12.81 7.56
N ASP A 95 -10.55 -13.63 6.75
CA ASP A 95 -10.28 -15.08 6.63
C ASP A 95 -8.86 -15.40 6.15
N GLY A 96 -8.17 -14.41 5.57
CA GLY A 96 -6.80 -14.51 5.13
C GLY A 96 -5.77 -14.18 6.21
N VAL A 97 -6.17 -13.81 7.43
CA VAL A 97 -5.26 -13.40 8.50
C VAL A 97 -5.15 -14.49 9.55
N MET A 98 -3.93 -14.89 9.86
CA MET A 98 -3.61 -15.76 10.98
C MET A 98 -2.56 -15.12 11.86
N PHE A 99 -2.74 -15.18 13.18
CA PHE A 99 -1.71 -14.82 14.14
C PHE A 99 -1.02 -16.10 14.62
N ASP A 100 0.30 -16.16 14.48
CA ASP A 100 1.08 -17.36 14.85
C ASP A 100 1.21 -17.49 16.37
N VAL A 101 1.37 -16.35 17.05
CA VAL A 101 1.56 -16.26 18.50
C VAL A 101 0.46 -15.38 19.12
N PRO A 102 -0.12 -15.77 20.27
CA PRO A 102 -1.08 -14.92 20.97
C PRO A 102 -0.41 -13.62 21.45
N PHE A 103 -1.17 -12.52 21.42
CA PHE A 103 -0.72 -11.22 21.85
C PHE A 103 -1.81 -10.53 22.68
N ASP A 104 -1.40 -9.66 23.60
CA ASP A 104 -2.34 -8.86 24.39
C ASP A 104 -2.85 -7.66 23.57
N ARG A 105 -4.17 -7.49 23.55
CA ARG A 105 -4.85 -6.38 22.88
C ARG A 105 -4.44 -5.03 23.46
N SER A 106 -4.05 -4.96 24.73
CA SER A 106 -3.58 -3.74 25.40
C SER A 106 -2.37 -3.08 24.70
N ARG A 107 -1.66 -3.82 23.84
CA ARG A 107 -0.52 -3.33 23.08
C ARG A 107 -0.90 -2.53 21.85
N VAL A 108 -2.09 -2.76 21.29
CA VAL A 108 -2.55 -2.07 20.08
C VAL A 108 -3.14 -0.72 20.48
N ASN A 109 -2.25 0.25 20.67
CA ASN A 109 -2.62 1.61 21.03
C ASN A 109 -2.55 2.55 19.84
N ARG A 110 -3.47 3.49 19.82
CA ARG A 110 -3.45 4.60 18.87
C ARG A 110 -2.80 5.78 19.56
N ASP A 111 -1.63 6.19 19.06
CA ASP A 111 -1.01 7.42 19.53
C ASP A 111 -1.86 8.64 19.14
N PRO A 112 -1.83 9.70 19.97
CA PRO A 112 -2.51 10.95 19.64
C PRO A 112 -1.97 11.51 18.32
N PRO A 113 -2.83 12.13 17.49
CA PRO A 113 -2.41 12.65 16.19
C PRO A 113 -1.36 13.74 16.40
N THR A 114 -0.22 13.58 15.72
CA THR A 114 0.83 14.60 15.69
C THR A 114 0.30 15.91 15.10
N ALA A 115 0.93 17.04 15.43
CA ALA A 115 0.52 18.35 14.91
C ALA A 115 0.44 18.40 13.37
N ALA A 116 1.35 17.70 12.68
CA ALA A 116 1.30 17.56 11.23
C ALA A 116 0.05 16.79 10.75
N MET A 117 -0.32 15.71 11.45
CA MET A 117 -1.53 14.93 11.16
C MET A 117 -2.81 15.76 11.42
N GLN A 118 -2.83 16.55 12.49
CA GLN A 118 -3.95 17.45 12.80
C GLN A 118 -4.16 18.49 11.69
N ARG A 119 -3.08 19.08 11.16
CA ARG A 119 -3.15 20.00 10.02
C ARG A 119 -3.73 19.32 8.77
N LYS A 120 -3.32 18.08 8.48
CA LYS A 120 -3.88 17.30 7.37
C LYS A 120 -5.37 16.99 7.57
N LEU A 121 -5.80 16.67 8.79
CA LEU A 121 -7.21 16.45 9.09
C LEU A 121 -8.04 17.72 8.86
N ALA A 122 -7.56 18.87 9.34
CA ALA A 122 -8.23 20.14 9.15
C ALA A 122 -8.33 20.54 7.66
N ASP A 123 -7.28 20.26 6.88
CA ASP A 123 -7.26 20.46 5.43
C ASP A 123 -8.25 19.52 4.71
N TYR A 124 -8.32 18.25 5.13
CA TYR A 124 -9.31 17.30 4.63
C TYR A 124 -10.75 17.77 4.90
N GLU A 125 -11.04 18.22 6.13
CA GLU A 125 -12.35 18.77 6.49
C GLU A 125 -12.72 20.00 5.67
N ARG A 126 -11.75 20.89 5.40
CA ARG A 126 -11.98 22.06 4.54
C ARG A 126 -12.37 21.65 3.13
N ARG A 127 -11.64 20.70 2.53
CA ARG A 127 -11.96 20.16 1.19
C ARG A 127 -13.32 19.48 1.17
N TRP A 128 -13.62 18.67 2.19
CA TRP A 128 -14.92 18.00 2.30
C TRP A 128 -16.07 19.01 2.35
N LYS A 129 -15.96 20.04 3.21
CA LYS A 129 -16.98 21.10 3.31
C LYS A 129 -17.14 21.87 1.99
N ALA A 130 -16.05 22.12 1.27
CA ALA A 130 -16.11 22.77 -0.04
C ALA A 130 -16.83 21.89 -1.08
N VAL A 131 -16.51 20.59 -1.15
CA VAL A 131 -17.19 19.62 -2.02
C VAL A 131 -18.67 19.50 -1.65
N ALA A 132 -18.99 19.37 -0.37
CA ALA A 132 -20.36 19.29 0.12
C ALA A 132 -21.16 20.55 -0.22
N ARG A 133 -20.56 21.75 -0.09
CA ARG A 133 -21.20 23.02 -0.47
C ARG A 133 -21.41 23.15 -1.98
N ALA A 134 -20.49 22.66 -2.79
CA ALA A 134 -20.61 22.64 -4.24
C ALA A 134 -21.61 21.59 -4.74
N ALA A 135 -21.82 20.52 -3.98
CA ALA A 135 -22.76 19.45 -4.30
C ALA A 135 -24.22 19.76 -3.94
N ILE A 136 -24.50 20.80 -3.14
CA ILE A 136 -25.87 21.27 -2.90
C ILE A 136 -26.34 22.04 -4.14
N PRO A 137 -27.37 21.58 -4.88
CA PRO A 137 -27.89 22.33 -6.01
C PRO A 137 -28.48 23.63 -5.49
N THR A 138 -27.96 24.77 -5.93
CA THR A 138 -28.62 26.07 -5.78
C THR A 138 -29.94 26.02 -6.54
N LYS A 139 -31.04 25.71 -5.83
CA LYS A 139 -32.40 25.87 -6.37
C LYS A 139 -32.50 27.32 -6.87
N GLN A 140 -32.69 27.47 -8.18
CA GLN A 140 -32.55 28.74 -8.88
C GLN A 140 -33.38 29.84 -8.21
N ARG A 141 -32.69 30.92 -7.86
CA ARG A 141 -33.29 32.23 -7.61
C ARG A 141 -33.63 32.80 -9.00
N GLY A 142 -34.89 32.67 -9.40
CA GLY A 142 -35.45 33.23 -10.62
C GLY A 142 -36.96 33.44 -10.44
N SER A 143 -37.37 34.70 -10.43
CA SER A 143 -38.73 35.19 -10.24
C SER A 143 -39.69 34.75 -11.34
N GLU A 144 -40.92 34.33 -10.97
CA GLU A 144 -42.11 34.67 -11.75
C GLU A 144 -43.39 34.53 -10.90
N ARG A 145 -44.28 35.50 -11.12
CA ARG A 145 -45.53 35.77 -10.39
C ARG A 145 -46.55 34.66 -10.65
N TYR A 146 -47.29 34.23 -9.63
CA TYR A 146 -48.73 33.93 -9.70
C TYR A 146 -49.32 33.87 -8.27
N GLY A 147 -50.42 34.60 -8.06
CA GLY A 147 -51.52 34.18 -7.19
C GLY A 147 -51.40 34.47 -5.70
N GLU A 148 -52.28 35.37 -5.25
CA GLU A 148 -52.81 35.51 -3.89
C GLU A 148 -52.97 34.18 -3.13
N LEU A 149 -52.67 34.18 -1.84
CA LEU A 149 -53.64 33.80 -0.80
C LEU A 149 -53.05 34.08 0.60
N CYS A 150 -53.69 35.03 1.28
CA CYS A 150 -53.60 35.22 2.72
C CYS A 150 -53.91 33.92 3.44
N VAL A 151 -53.09 33.55 4.42
CA VAL A 151 -53.53 32.74 5.55
C VAL A 151 -52.80 33.23 6.80
N THR A 152 -53.50 34.06 7.57
CA THR A 152 -53.27 34.27 8.99
C THR A 152 -53.60 32.98 9.75
N THR A 153 -52.87 32.69 10.82
CA THR A 153 -53.36 31.83 11.89
C THR A 153 -52.74 32.27 13.21
N ASN A 154 -53.58 32.27 14.24
CA ASN A 154 -53.48 32.94 15.54
C ASN A 154 -52.17 32.78 16.31
#